data_AF-A0A6B3INI0-F1
#
_entry.id   AF-A0A6B3INI0-F1
#
_cell.length_a   1.000
_cell.length_b   1.000
_cell.length_c   1.000
_cell.angle_alpha   90.00
_cell.angle_beta   90.00
_cell.angle_gamma   90.00
#
_symmetry.space_group_name_H-M   'P 1'
#
loop_
_entity.id
_entity.type
_entity.pdbx_description
1 polymer ?
#
loop_
_entity_poly.entity_id
_entity_poly.type
_entity_poly.pdbx_seq_one_letter_code
_entity_poly.pdbx_strand_id
1 'polypeptide(L)'
;MAVAAWHIGPAVTWLPGFRAVCCPGLDGRGAPGRVALTFDDGPDPLSTPHFLRVLDTLSVRATFFVLGSRLERHPELGRRMAAAGHELAVHG
;
A
#
# COMPACT_ATOMS: atom_id res chain seq x y z
N MET A 1 27.08 21.90 6.28
CA MET A 1 27.49 20.48 6.24
C MET A 1 26.46 19.54 6.87
N ALA A 2 25.97 19.79 8.09
CA ALA A 2 24.98 18.89 8.74
C ALA A 2 23.61 18.81 8.01
N VAL A 3 23.09 19.92 7.48
CA VAL A 3 21.79 19.96 6.78
C VAL A 3 21.79 19.14 5.49
N ALA A 4 22.90 19.15 4.73
CA ALA A 4 23.03 18.36 3.51
C ALA A 4 22.99 16.84 3.80
N ALA A 5 23.60 16.39 4.90
CA ALA A 5 23.58 15.00 5.31
C ALA A 5 22.16 14.51 5.66
N TRP A 6 21.31 15.36 6.24
CA TRP A 6 19.91 15.03 6.55
C TRP A 6 19.04 14.83 5.31
N HIS A 7 19.32 15.54 4.22
CA HIS A 7 18.59 15.35 2.95
C HIS A 7 19.12 14.18 2.13
N ILE A 8 20.41 13.83 2.29
CA ILE A 8 21.02 12.69 1.57
C ILE A 8 20.73 11.36 2.27
N GLY A 9 20.63 11.33 3.60
CA GLY A 9 20.42 10.12 4.39
C GLY A 9 19.30 9.20 3.88
N PRO A 10 18.07 9.70 3.64
CA PRO A 10 16.99 8.90 3.07
C PRO A 10 17.30 8.39 1.65
N ALA A 11 18.01 9.17 0.82
CA ALA A 11 18.38 8.72 -0.52
C ALA A 11 19.39 7.55 -0.50
N VAL A 12 20.20 7.42 0.57
CA VAL A 12 21.13 6.28 0.71
C VAL A 12 20.37 4.96 0.87
N THR A 13 19.13 4.98 1.39
CA THR A 13 18.30 3.76 1.46
C THR A 13 17.86 3.25 0.09
N TRP A 14 18.09 3.98 -1.00
CA TRP A 14 17.88 3.48 -2.36
C TRP A 14 18.98 2.52 -2.84
N LEU A 15 20.17 2.56 -2.22
CA LEU A 15 21.28 1.68 -2.57
C LEU A 15 20.99 0.24 -2.11
N PRO A 16 20.91 -0.77 -2.99
CA PRO A 16 20.40 -2.10 -2.65
C PRO A 16 21.15 -2.80 -1.51
N GLY A 17 22.49 -2.74 -1.50
CA GLY A 17 23.31 -3.36 -0.46
C GLY A 17 23.14 -2.67 0.90
N PHE A 18 23.09 -1.34 0.90
CA PHE A 18 22.83 -0.57 2.12
C PHE A 18 21.42 -0.83 2.65
N ARG A 19 20.40 -0.82 1.77
CA ARG A 19 19.01 -1.13 2.14
C ARG A 19 18.88 -2.52 2.74
N ALA A 20 19.47 -3.53 2.12
CA ALA A 20 19.38 -4.91 2.61
C ALA A 20 20.04 -5.11 3.99
N VAL A 21 21.12 -4.38 4.29
CA VAL A 21 21.88 -4.54 5.55
C VAL A 21 21.36 -3.60 6.65
N CYS A 22 21.15 -2.34 6.33
CA CYS A 22 20.85 -1.28 7.31
C CYS A 22 19.35 -0.97 7.42
N CYS A 23 18.55 -1.32 6.41
CA CYS A 23 17.10 -1.04 6.37
C CYS A 23 16.30 -2.24 5.81
N PRO A 24 16.48 -3.47 6.34
CA PRO A 24 15.87 -4.67 5.76
C PRO A 24 14.34 -4.60 5.68
N GLY A 25 13.68 -3.86 6.57
CA GLY A 25 12.23 -3.64 6.49
C GLY A 25 11.74 -2.84 5.26
N LEU A 26 12.64 -2.18 4.53
CA LEU A 26 12.35 -1.39 3.33
C LEU A 26 12.80 -2.08 2.03
N ASP A 27 13.44 -3.25 2.12
CA ASP A 27 14.04 -3.91 0.96
C ASP A 27 13.01 -4.61 0.04
N GLY A 28 11.74 -4.67 0.48
CA GLY A 28 10.62 -5.23 -0.27
C GLY A 28 10.62 -6.76 -0.35
N ARG A 29 11.48 -7.45 0.41
CA ARG A 29 11.51 -8.91 0.41
C ARG A 29 10.41 -9.47 1.31
N GLY A 30 9.40 -10.08 0.68
CA GLY A 30 8.39 -10.88 1.35
C GLY A 30 8.94 -12.24 1.79
N ALA A 31 8.20 -12.93 2.66
CA ALA A 31 8.50 -14.31 3.01
C ALA A 31 8.28 -15.26 1.80
N PRO A 32 9.11 -16.29 1.61
CA PRO A 32 8.94 -17.25 0.53
C PRO A 32 7.55 -17.89 0.51
N GLY A 33 7.02 -18.11 -0.70
CA GLY A 33 5.69 -18.73 -0.89
C GLY A 33 4.52 -17.82 -0.53
N ARG A 34 4.74 -16.51 -0.33
CA ARG A 34 3.68 -15.52 -0.10
C ARG A 34 3.69 -14.46 -1.18
N VAL A 35 2.51 -13.91 -1.45
CA VAL A 35 2.31 -12.74 -2.31
C VAL A 35 1.47 -11.73 -1.54
N ALA A 36 1.84 -10.45 -1.63
CA ALA A 36 1.02 -9.34 -1.17
C ALA A 36 0.32 -8.74 -2.39
N LEU A 37 -1.01 -8.68 -2.35
CA LEU A 37 -1.82 -8.06 -3.39
C LEU A 37 -2.13 -6.62 -3.00
N THR A 38 -1.80 -5.69 -3.90
CA THR A 38 -2.03 -4.26 -3.69
C THR A 38 -2.82 -3.66 -4.87
N PHE A 39 -3.63 -2.65 -4.59
CA PHE A 39 -4.39 -1.90 -5.58
C PHE A 39 -4.17 -0.41 -5.37
N ASP A 40 -3.88 0.33 -6.45
CA ASP A 40 -3.59 1.77 -6.40
C ASP A 40 -4.77 2.58 -7.01
N ASP A 41 -4.76 3.90 -6.80
CA ASP A 41 -5.67 4.88 -7.42
C ASP A 41 -7.18 4.78 -7.11
N GLY A 42 -7.58 3.93 -6.16
CA GLY A 42 -8.98 3.78 -5.73
C GLY A 42 -9.46 4.81 -4.69
N PRO A 43 -10.68 4.67 -4.15
CA PRO A 43 -11.74 3.76 -4.59
C PRO A 43 -12.46 4.25 -5.85
N ASP A 44 -12.84 3.31 -6.72
CA ASP A 44 -13.62 3.56 -7.94
C ASP A 44 -14.98 2.84 -7.83
N PRO A 45 -16.13 3.55 -7.94
CA PRO A 45 -17.44 2.96 -7.66
C PRO A 45 -17.86 1.87 -8.66
N LEU A 46 -17.27 1.83 -9.85
CA LEU A 46 -17.59 0.82 -10.87
C LEU A 46 -16.78 -0.46 -10.67
N SER A 47 -15.49 -0.35 -10.35
CA SER A 47 -14.58 -1.51 -10.29
C SER A 47 -14.32 -2.02 -8.88
N THR A 48 -14.20 -1.14 -7.88
CA THR A 48 -13.89 -1.51 -6.49
C THR A 48 -14.86 -2.55 -5.92
N PRO A 49 -16.19 -2.43 -6.09
CA PRO A 49 -17.11 -3.44 -5.58
C PRO A 49 -16.90 -4.83 -6.19
N HIS A 50 -16.37 -4.91 -7.41
CA HIS A 50 -16.07 -6.18 -8.07
C HIS A 50 -14.85 -6.83 -7.45
N PHE A 51 -13.77 -6.08 -7.23
CA PHE A 51 -12.58 -6.60 -6.55
C PHE A 51 -12.91 -7.09 -5.14
N LEU A 52 -13.67 -6.31 -4.36
CA LEU A 52 -14.08 -6.71 -3.02
C LEU A 52 -14.87 -8.02 -3.00
N ARG A 53 -15.76 -8.25 -3.97
CA ARG A 53 -16.50 -9.52 -4.07
C ARG A 53 -15.58 -10.70 -4.39
N VAL A 54 -14.64 -10.52 -5.30
CA VAL A 54 -13.69 -11.58 -5.66
C VAL A 54 -12.77 -11.92 -4.48
N LEU A 55 -12.24 -10.89 -3.80
CA LEU A 55 -11.39 -11.07 -2.62
C LEU A 55 -12.11 -11.80 -1.50
N ASP A 56 -13.38 -11.46 -1.25
CA ASP A 56 -14.24 -12.14 -0.28
C ASP A 56 -14.48 -13.61 -0.66
N THR A 57 -14.81 -13.88 -1.92
CA THR A 57 -15.01 -15.24 -2.45
C THR A 57 -13.77 -16.11 -2.27
N LEU A 58 -12.59 -15.52 -2.45
CA LEU A 58 -11.31 -16.20 -2.29
C LEU A 58 -10.81 -16.20 -0.84
N SER A 59 -11.51 -15.55 0.09
CA SER A 59 -11.08 -15.34 1.48
C SER A 59 -9.67 -14.71 1.57
N VAL A 60 -9.38 -13.77 0.67
CA VAL A 60 -8.09 -13.07 0.57
C VAL A 60 -8.23 -11.63 1.02
N ARG A 61 -7.20 -11.12 1.71
CA ARG A 61 -7.07 -9.70 2.04
C ARG A 61 -6.02 -9.04 1.16
N ALA A 62 -6.21 -7.76 0.88
CA ALA A 62 -5.31 -6.93 0.09
C ALA A 62 -5.09 -5.57 0.78
N THR A 63 -4.10 -4.82 0.29
CA THR A 63 -3.85 -3.43 0.66
C THR A 63 -4.32 -2.51 -0.46
N PHE A 64 -5.17 -1.54 -0.15
CA PHE A 64 -5.66 -0.55 -1.10
C PHE A 64 -4.97 0.80 -0.84
N PHE A 65 -4.10 1.22 -1.76
CA PHE A 65 -3.54 2.56 -1.79
C PHE A 65 -4.57 3.48 -2.46
N VAL A 66 -5.26 4.29 -1.66
CA VAL A 66 -6.39 5.10 -2.08
C VAL A 66 -6.04 6.58 -2.18
N LEU A 67 -6.68 7.26 -3.12
CA LEU A 67 -6.64 8.71 -3.27
C LEU A 67 -7.63 9.37 -2.30
N GLY A 68 -7.17 10.34 -1.52
CA GLY A 68 -8.04 11.10 -0.60
C GLY A 68 -9.24 11.72 -1.32
N SER A 69 -9.01 12.31 -2.49
CA SER A 69 -10.07 12.93 -3.32
C SER A 69 -11.16 11.95 -3.79
N ARG A 70 -10.84 10.66 -3.94
CA ARG A 70 -11.82 9.62 -4.28
C ARG A 70 -12.55 9.11 -3.05
N LEU A 71 -11.86 8.99 -1.91
CA LEU A 71 -12.48 8.66 -0.63
C LEU A 71 -13.49 9.73 -0.19
N GLU A 72 -13.21 11.01 -0.40
CA GLU A 72 -14.15 12.10 -0.10
C GLU A 72 -15.45 11.98 -0.90
N ARG A 73 -15.37 11.53 -2.16
CA ARG A 73 -16.53 11.32 -3.04
C ARG A 73 -17.29 10.03 -2.74
N HIS A 74 -16.59 9.00 -2.27
CA HIS A 74 -17.13 7.66 -2.03
C HIS A 74 -16.72 7.09 -0.66
N PRO A 75 -17.04 7.77 0.46
CA PRO A 75 -16.57 7.38 1.80
C PRO A 75 -17.16 6.05 2.27
N GLU A 76 -18.29 5.63 1.71
CA GLU A 76 -18.88 4.30 1.93
C GLU A 76 -17.99 3.17 1.41
N LEU A 77 -17.27 3.36 0.30
CA LEU A 77 -16.38 2.33 -0.24
C LEU A 77 -15.16 2.15 0.65
N GLY A 78 -14.56 3.24 1.15
CA GLY A 78 -13.48 3.18 2.13
C GLY A 78 -13.88 2.45 3.40
N ARG A 79 -15.05 2.80 3.97
CA ARG A 79 -15.60 2.10 5.15
C ARG A 79 -15.83 0.62 4.89
N ARG A 80 -16.33 0.26 3.70
CA ARG A 80 -16.55 -1.14 3.30
C ARG A 80 -15.22 -1.90 3.17
N MET A 81 -14.19 -1.30 2.57
CA MET A 81 -12.84 -1.91 2.51
C MET A 81 -12.31 -2.23 3.91
N ALA A 82 -12.36 -1.25 4.81
CA ALA A 82 -11.90 -1.42 6.19
C ALA A 82 -12.71 -2.47 6.96
N ALA A 83 -14.04 -2.44 6.82
CA ALA A 83 -14.94 -3.42 7.45
C ALA A 83 -14.71 -4.85 6.93
N ALA A 84 -14.30 -5.02 5.67
CA ALA A 84 -13.91 -6.30 5.09
C ALA A 84 -12.49 -6.76 5.52
N GLY A 85 -11.80 -6.00 6.36
CA GLY A 85 -10.48 -6.35 6.90
C GLY A 85 -9.33 -6.11 5.93
N HIS A 86 -9.53 -5.33 4.87
CA HIS A 86 -8.44 -4.88 4.00
C HIS A 86 -7.66 -3.73 4.65
N GLU A 87 -6.39 -3.61 4.28
CA GLU A 87 -5.57 -2.47 4.69
C GLU A 87 -5.81 -1.29 3.75
N LEU A 88 -5.84 -0.07 4.30
CA LEU A 88 -5.94 1.17 3.54
C LEU A 88 -4.66 1.97 3.74
N ALA A 89 -4.08 2.41 2.63
CA ALA A 89 -2.90 3.26 2.57
C ALA A 89 -3.13 4.45 1.63
N VAL A 90 -2.26 5.46 1.67
CA VAL A 90 -2.44 6.69 0.88
C VAL A 90 -1.69 6.60 -0.44
N HIS A 91 -2.35 6.97 -1.55
CA HIS A 91 -1.76 7.06 -2.88
C HIS A 91 -1.68 8.51 -3.39
N GLY A 92 -1.05 9.38 -2.60
CA GLY A 92 -0.95 10.82 -2.89
C GLY A 92 -1.98 11.69 -2.18
#